data_AF-A0A6B0W7Y9-F1
#
_entry.id   AF-A0A6B0W7Y9-F1
#
_cell.length_a   1.000
_cell.length_b   1.000
_cell.length_c   1.000
_cell.angle_alpha   90.00
_cell.angle_beta   90.00
_cell.angle_gamma   90.00
#
_symmetry.space_group_name_H-M   'P 1'
#
loop_
_entity.id
_entity.type
_entity.pdbx_description
1 polymer ?
#
loop_
_entity_poly.entity_id
_entity_poly.type
_entity_poly.pdbx_seq_one_letter_code
_entity_poly.pdbx_strand_id
1 'polypeptide(L)'
;MSLFLQRRKAVSLAGYTLALGAALSAAPLLADDQELPSPEEIVARYIEALGGEEAIRAHSSRTVNGGVEIPAMGMSGQTTAYFIAPDKMIVKGEMPGMGENVQAYNGEIGWVENPMAGAQVLEGDMLDQMKRQARFYADLERADLFPQQTTAGEAEWDGQAAYQLDVVDVDGNEMSQYFAKETGLLIGAEGTQTTEMGAMEVAITIGDYEEFGGVLIATSTSTNLVSMAMEIIATIESVTFDDVDPSVFEPSEAIKALLPE
;
A
#
# COMPACT_ATOMS: atom_id res chain seq x y z
N MET A 1 -56.23 -28.56 12.83
CA MET A 1 -57.41 -29.31 13.32
C MET A 1 -57.17 -29.60 14.80
N SER A 2 -58.03 -29.04 15.66
CA SER A 2 -58.30 -29.35 17.09
C SER A 2 -57.10 -29.58 18.04
N LEU A 3 -56.82 -28.67 18.99
CA LEU A 3 -57.37 -28.68 20.36
C LEU A 3 -57.59 -30.09 20.94
N PHE A 4 -56.94 -30.40 22.06
CA PHE A 4 -57.50 -31.04 23.27
C PHE A 4 -56.33 -31.15 24.29
N LEU A 5 -56.33 -30.47 25.45
CA LEU A 5 -56.95 -30.92 26.72
C LEU A 5 -56.52 -32.37 27.09
N GLN A 6 -56.09 -32.76 28.29
CA GLN A 6 -56.27 -32.24 29.65
C GLN A 6 -55.59 -33.22 30.64
N ARG A 7 -54.91 -32.66 31.66
CA ARG A 7 -54.73 -33.11 33.07
C ARG A 7 -54.75 -34.61 33.44
N ARG A 8 -53.73 -35.03 34.23
CA ARG A 8 -53.84 -35.87 35.46
C ARG A 8 -52.68 -35.53 36.41
N LYS A 9 -52.94 -34.87 37.55
CA LYS A 9 -53.16 -35.38 38.93
C LYS A 9 -51.89 -35.89 39.65
N ALA A 10 -51.50 -35.08 40.66
CA ALA A 10 -50.77 -35.28 41.92
C ALA A 10 -50.50 -36.70 42.45
N VAL A 11 -49.38 -36.89 43.18
CA VAL A 11 -49.29 -36.98 44.66
C VAL A 11 -47.83 -37.20 45.11
N SER A 12 -47.48 -36.59 46.25
CA SER A 12 -46.18 -36.50 46.94
C SER A 12 -45.51 -37.82 47.36
N LEU A 13 -44.18 -37.78 47.53
CA LEU A 13 -43.54 -38.19 48.80
C LEU A 13 -42.14 -37.55 48.97
N ALA A 14 -41.79 -37.30 50.22
CA ALA A 14 -40.67 -36.49 50.69
C ALA A 14 -39.28 -37.13 50.45
N GLY A 15 -38.29 -36.27 50.20
CA GLY A 15 -36.87 -36.62 50.23
C GLY A 15 -36.05 -35.35 50.46
N TYR A 16 -35.46 -35.22 51.65
CA TYR A 16 -34.48 -34.20 51.98
C TYR A 16 -33.27 -34.34 51.04
N THR A 17 -32.96 -33.31 50.26
CA THR A 17 -31.67 -33.21 49.56
C THR A 17 -31.15 -31.80 49.67
N LEU A 18 -29.86 -31.72 50.04
CA LEU A 18 -29.09 -30.52 50.28
C LEU A 18 -29.24 -29.50 49.14
N ALA A 19 -29.53 -28.26 49.50
CA ALA A 19 -29.37 -27.12 48.62
C ALA A 19 -27.87 -26.86 48.42
N LEU A 20 -27.33 -27.26 47.27
CA LEU A 20 -26.08 -26.70 46.74
C LEU A 20 -26.47 -25.67 45.68
N GLY A 21 -26.65 -24.42 46.12
CA GLY A 21 -26.84 -23.29 45.21
C GLY A 21 -25.54 -23.02 44.48
N ALA A 22 -25.40 -23.53 43.26
CA ALA A 22 -24.40 -23.04 42.33
C ALA A 22 -24.86 -21.67 41.82
N ALA A 23 -24.40 -20.60 42.49
CA ALA A 23 -24.47 -19.26 41.93
C ALA A 23 -23.51 -19.23 40.73
N LEU A 24 -24.06 -19.31 39.53
CA LEU A 24 -23.34 -19.00 38.30
C LEU A 24 -23.12 -17.49 38.29
N SER A 25 -21.99 -17.04 38.84
CA SER A 25 -21.53 -15.66 38.64
C SER A 25 -21.21 -15.51 37.15
N ALA A 26 -22.15 -14.96 36.39
CA ALA A 26 -21.85 -14.33 35.12
C ALA A 26 -20.95 -13.13 35.43
N ALA A 27 -19.63 -13.32 35.36
CA ALA A 27 -18.72 -12.20 35.27
C ALA A 27 -19.06 -11.48 33.95
N PRO A 28 -19.34 -10.17 33.96
CA PRO A 28 -19.34 -9.42 32.72
C PRO A 28 -17.94 -9.56 32.12
N LEU A 29 -17.86 -10.17 30.93
CA LEU A 29 -16.75 -9.93 30.03
C LEU A 29 -16.74 -8.43 29.82
N LEU A 30 -15.83 -7.73 30.51
CA LEU A 30 -15.45 -6.39 30.13
C LEU A 30 -14.93 -6.53 28.71
N ALA A 31 -15.73 -6.10 27.74
CA ALA A 31 -15.19 -5.74 26.44
C ALA A 31 -14.09 -4.72 26.76
N ASP A 32 -12.85 -5.06 26.41
CA ASP A 32 -11.75 -4.12 26.45
C ASP A 32 -12.15 -3.03 25.46
N ASP A 33 -12.59 -1.89 25.98
CA ASP A 33 -12.88 -0.67 25.21
C ASP A 33 -11.52 -0.04 24.86
N GLN A 34 -10.67 -0.81 24.18
CA GLN A 34 -9.41 -0.32 23.69
C GLN A 34 -9.72 0.72 22.62
N GLU A 35 -9.52 1.97 22.99
CA GLU A 35 -9.59 3.12 22.09
C GLU A 35 -8.67 2.81 20.89
N LEU A 36 -9.23 2.85 19.68
CA LEU A 36 -8.48 2.61 18.45
C LEU A 36 -7.35 3.64 18.34
N PRO A 37 -6.15 3.26 17.86
CA PRO A 37 -5.05 4.20 17.69
C PRO A 37 -5.44 5.29 16.69
N SER A 38 -4.95 6.51 16.90
CA SER A 38 -5.15 7.60 15.95
C SER A 38 -4.43 7.32 14.62
N PRO A 39 -4.83 7.97 13.51
CA PRO A 39 -4.08 7.91 12.25
C PRO A 39 -2.60 8.22 12.42
N GLU A 40 -2.28 9.24 13.23
CA GLU A 40 -0.91 9.66 13.51
C GLU A 40 -0.13 8.58 14.26
N GLU A 41 -0.75 7.87 15.21
CA GLU A 41 -0.11 6.77 15.93
C GLU A 41 0.17 5.57 15.02
N ILE A 42 -0.77 5.22 14.12
CA ILE A 42 -0.59 4.16 13.13
C ILE A 42 0.57 4.50 12.19
N VAL A 43 0.58 5.72 11.64
CA VAL A 43 1.62 6.18 10.72
C VAL A 43 2.99 6.31 11.41
N ALA A 44 3.04 6.82 12.64
CA ALA A 44 4.28 6.90 13.41
C ALA A 44 4.87 5.51 13.64
N ARG A 45 4.04 4.54 14.01
CA ARG A 45 4.46 3.15 14.18
C ARG A 45 4.94 2.52 12.87
N TYR A 46 4.31 2.84 11.74
CA TYR A 46 4.78 2.43 10.42
C TYR A 46 6.16 3.00 10.12
N ILE A 47 6.38 4.30 10.32
CA ILE A 47 7.69 4.95 10.11
C ILE A 47 8.76 4.34 11.03
N GLU A 48 8.45 4.08 12.29
CA GLU A 48 9.35 3.38 13.21
C GLU A 48 9.68 1.96 12.72
N ALA A 49 8.68 1.22 12.24
CA ALA A 49 8.87 -0.12 11.68
C ALA A 49 9.77 -0.11 10.44
N LEU A 50 9.71 0.93 9.60
CA LEU A 50 10.61 1.10 8.46
C LEU A 50 12.08 1.35 8.86
N GLY A 51 12.39 1.64 10.12
CA GLY A 51 13.72 2.01 10.60
C GLY A 51 13.80 3.42 11.19
N GLY A 52 12.70 4.19 11.13
CA GLY A 52 12.60 5.53 11.69
C GLY A 52 13.10 6.65 10.77
N GLU A 53 12.74 7.88 11.12
CA GLU A 53 13.06 9.07 10.31
C GLU A 53 14.56 9.27 10.09
N GLU A 54 15.39 9.03 11.10
CA GLU A 54 16.84 9.18 10.98
C GLU A 54 17.45 8.24 9.93
N ALA A 55 17.04 6.96 9.94
CA ALA A 55 17.51 5.97 8.97
C ALA A 55 17.02 6.30 7.55
N ILE A 56 15.76 6.69 7.40
CA ILE A 56 15.18 7.07 6.10
C ILE A 56 15.89 8.32 5.54
N ARG A 57 16.18 9.32 6.38
CA ARG A 57 16.89 10.55 5.96
C ARG A 57 18.40 10.40 5.85
N ALA A 58 18.97 9.26 6.27
CA ALA A 58 20.40 9.01 6.12
C ALA A 58 20.83 8.87 4.65
N HIS A 59 19.88 8.55 3.78
CA HIS A 59 20.10 8.36 2.35
C HIS A 59 19.50 9.51 1.53
N SER A 60 20.21 9.87 0.46
CA SER A 60 19.82 10.95 -0.45
C SER A 60 19.66 10.50 -1.89
N SER A 61 20.07 9.27 -2.20
CA SER A 61 19.77 8.62 -3.48
C SER A 61 19.69 7.11 -3.31
N ARG A 62 18.98 6.42 -4.20
CA ARG A 62 18.96 4.95 -4.25
C ARG A 62 18.80 4.42 -5.67
N THR A 63 19.40 3.27 -5.92
CA THR A 63 19.11 2.42 -7.08
C THR A 63 18.35 1.19 -6.61
N VAL A 64 17.25 0.88 -7.30
CA VAL A 64 16.41 -0.29 -7.05
C VAL A 64 16.40 -1.12 -8.33
N ASN A 65 16.79 -2.39 -8.25
CA ASN A 65 16.63 -3.35 -9.34
C ASN A 65 15.58 -4.37 -8.96
N GLY A 66 14.78 -4.77 -9.93
CA GLY A 66 13.63 -5.62 -9.69
C GLY A 66 13.04 -6.23 -10.95
N GLY A 67 11.90 -6.88 -10.75
CA GLY A 67 11.11 -7.49 -11.80
C GLY A 67 9.71 -6.91 -11.86
N VAL A 68 9.07 -7.07 -13.00
CA VAL A 68 7.62 -6.90 -13.16
C VAL A 68 7.05 -8.10 -13.90
N GLU A 69 5.91 -8.60 -13.45
CA GLU A 69 5.20 -9.71 -14.07
C GLU A 69 3.72 -9.35 -14.28
N ILE A 70 3.17 -9.75 -15.42
CA ILE A 70 1.75 -9.67 -15.74
C ILE A 70 1.28 -11.08 -16.10
N PRO A 71 0.94 -11.92 -15.10
CA PRO A 71 0.70 -13.34 -15.31
C PRO A 71 -0.38 -13.65 -16.35
N ALA A 72 -1.45 -12.85 -16.37
CA ALA A 72 -2.56 -13.01 -17.32
C ALA A 72 -2.13 -12.87 -18.79
N MET A 73 -1.04 -12.14 -19.06
CA MET A 73 -0.47 -11.96 -20.39
C MET A 73 0.74 -12.88 -20.65
N GLY A 74 1.18 -13.64 -19.65
CA GLY A 74 2.42 -14.42 -19.72
C GLY A 74 3.66 -13.56 -19.95
N MET A 75 3.65 -12.33 -19.44
CA MET A 75 4.70 -11.35 -19.63
C MET A 75 5.47 -11.12 -18.34
N SER A 76 6.79 -10.98 -18.47
CA SER A 76 7.67 -10.54 -17.39
C SER A 76 8.80 -9.70 -17.95
N GLY A 77 9.34 -8.80 -17.12
CA GLY A 77 10.41 -7.89 -17.48
C GLY A 77 11.26 -7.52 -16.28
N GLN A 78 12.37 -6.83 -16.56
CA GLN A 78 13.24 -6.27 -15.53
C GLN A 78 12.99 -4.77 -15.39
N THR A 79 13.15 -4.27 -14.18
CA THR A 79 13.02 -2.85 -13.87
C THR A 79 14.26 -2.37 -13.13
N THR A 80 14.72 -1.17 -13.48
CA THR A 80 15.69 -0.42 -12.69
C THR A 80 15.13 0.97 -12.44
N ALA A 81 15.04 1.34 -11.16
CA ALA A 81 14.62 2.66 -10.74
C ALA A 81 15.77 3.39 -10.03
N TYR A 82 15.93 4.67 -10.34
CA TYR A 82 16.89 5.56 -9.70
C TYR A 82 16.12 6.71 -9.06
N PHE A 83 16.51 7.06 -7.84
CA PHE A 83 15.93 8.18 -7.12
C PHE A 83 17.02 9.08 -6.55
N ILE A 84 16.81 10.39 -6.59
CA ILE A 84 17.64 11.39 -5.89
C ILE A 84 16.70 12.36 -5.15
N ALA A 85 16.98 12.60 -3.87
CA ALA A 85 16.24 13.55 -3.05
C ALA A 85 16.37 15.00 -3.57
N PRO A 86 15.33 15.83 -3.39
CA PRO A 86 14.07 15.50 -2.73
C PRO A 86 13.07 14.76 -3.63
N ASP A 87 13.17 14.92 -4.94
CA ASP A 87 12.07 14.61 -5.85
C ASP A 87 12.51 14.22 -7.28
N LYS A 88 13.63 13.54 -7.48
CA LYS A 88 13.99 13.00 -8.81
C LYS A 88 13.77 11.50 -8.86
N MET A 89 13.14 11.04 -9.95
CA MET A 89 12.93 9.62 -10.23
C MET A 89 13.12 9.33 -11.71
N ILE A 90 13.76 8.21 -12.04
CA ILE A 90 13.69 7.61 -13.36
C ILE A 90 13.55 6.10 -13.21
N VAL A 91 12.50 5.55 -13.80
CA VAL A 91 12.21 4.13 -13.85
C VAL A 91 12.37 3.67 -15.29
N LYS A 92 13.20 2.64 -15.48
CA LYS A 92 13.44 1.98 -16.76
C LYS A 92 12.92 0.56 -16.65
N GLY A 93 11.96 0.19 -17.49
CA GLY A 93 11.41 -1.16 -17.55
C GLY A 93 11.69 -1.77 -18.91
N GLU A 94 12.28 -2.96 -18.94
CA GLU A 94 12.48 -3.71 -20.18
C GLU A 94 11.58 -4.95 -20.19
N MET A 95 10.64 -4.97 -21.13
CA MET A 95 9.79 -6.15 -21.38
C MET A 95 10.17 -6.80 -22.72
N PRO A 96 10.44 -8.12 -22.75
CA PRO A 96 10.76 -8.84 -23.97
C PRO A 96 9.72 -8.63 -25.06
N GLY A 97 10.16 -8.18 -26.23
CA GLY A 97 9.30 -7.90 -27.38
C GLY A 97 8.58 -6.55 -27.36
N MET A 98 8.58 -5.82 -26.23
CA MET A 98 8.04 -4.45 -26.13
C MET A 98 9.14 -3.38 -26.05
N GLY A 99 10.36 -3.77 -25.66
CA GLY A 99 11.52 -2.88 -25.54
C GLY A 99 11.54 -2.13 -24.20
N GLU A 100 12.39 -1.11 -24.13
CA GLU A 100 12.58 -0.29 -22.92
C GLU A 100 11.51 0.81 -22.85
N ASN A 101 10.78 0.85 -21.74
CA ASN A 101 9.92 1.94 -21.30
C ASN A 101 10.68 2.77 -20.25
N VAL A 102 10.60 4.08 -20.37
CA VAL A 102 11.17 5.04 -19.43
C VAL A 102 10.05 5.93 -18.91
N GLN A 103 10.03 6.16 -17.60
CA GLN A 103 9.21 7.15 -16.93
C GLN A 103 10.09 7.92 -15.97
N ALA A 104 10.08 9.24 -16.03
CA ALA A 104 11.01 10.04 -15.26
C ALA A 104 10.46 11.41 -14.87
N TYR A 105 11.03 11.95 -13.81
CA TYR A 105 10.97 13.36 -13.43
C TYR A 105 12.32 13.77 -12.86
N ASN A 106 12.90 14.83 -13.43
CA ASN A 106 14.26 15.27 -13.09
C ASN A 106 14.32 16.47 -12.12
N GLY A 107 13.18 16.83 -11.52
CA GLY A 107 13.01 18.02 -10.70
C GLY A 107 12.48 19.25 -11.48
N GLU A 108 12.41 19.17 -12.81
CA GLU A 108 11.92 20.27 -13.67
C GLU A 108 10.83 19.78 -14.63
N ILE A 109 11.13 18.72 -15.39
CA ILE A 109 10.22 18.12 -16.37
C ILE A 109 9.94 16.67 -16.03
N GLY A 110 8.71 16.23 -16.27
CA GLY A 110 8.32 14.83 -16.25
C GLY A 110 8.18 14.32 -17.68
N TRP A 111 8.58 13.09 -17.95
CA TRP A 111 8.44 12.51 -19.28
C TRP A 111 8.25 11.00 -19.24
N VAL A 112 7.72 10.49 -20.35
CA VAL A 112 7.64 9.07 -20.65
C VAL A 112 8.18 8.80 -22.04
N GLU A 113 8.88 7.68 -22.20
CA GLU A 113 9.33 7.18 -23.49
C GLU A 113 8.98 5.71 -23.59
N ASN A 114 8.27 5.32 -24.64
CA ASN A 114 8.06 3.89 -24.89
C ASN A 114 8.05 3.59 -26.40
N PRO A 115 8.45 2.37 -26.80
CA PRO A 115 8.66 2.08 -28.22
C PRO A 115 7.37 2.08 -29.06
N MET A 116 6.20 1.96 -28.41
CA MET A 116 4.91 1.89 -29.09
C MET A 116 4.25 3.26 -29.28
N ALA A 117 4.32 4.15 -28.30
CA ALA A 117 3.68 5.46 -28.30
C ALA A 117 4.66 6.62 -28.55
N GLY A 118 5.97 6.38 -28.44
CA GLY A 118 7.02 7.39 -28.60
C GLY A 118 7.35 8.13 -27.31
N ALA A 119 7.97 9.30 -27.48
CA ALA A 119 8.43 10.18 -26.41
C ALA A 119 7.39 11.27 -26.13
N GLN A 120 7.12 11.56 -24.86
CA GLN A 120 6.15 12.56 -24.43
C GLN A 120 6.63 13.27 -23.16
N VAL A 121 6.55 14.60 -23.16
CA VAL A 121 6.69 15.44 -21.96
C VAL A 121 5.34 15.52 -21.26
N LEU A 122 5.31 15.31 -19.95
CA LEU A 122 4.11 15.32 -19.13
C LEU A 122 3.75 16.74 -18.68
N GLU A 123 2.45 17.03 -18.63
CA GLU A 123 1.89 18.29 -18.16
C GLU A 123 0.64 18.02 -17.30
N GLY A 124 0.18 19.04 -16.56
CA GLY A 124 -1.04 18.98 -15.75
C GLY A 124 -1.03 17.83 -14.73
N ASP A 125 -2.17 17.17 -14.58
CA ASP A 125 -2.39 16.12 -13.58
C ASP A 125 -1.39 14.96 -13.69
N MET A 126 -0.97 14.60 -14.91
CA MET A 126 0.04 13.55 -15.14
C MET A 126 1.42 13.94 -14.61
N LEU A 127 1.80 15.20 -14.78
CA LEU A 127 3.06 15.72 -14.22
C LEU A 127 3.00 15.78 -12.70
N ASP A 128 1.86 16.20 -12.14
CA ASP A 128 1.69 16.27 -10.69
C ASP A 128 1.69 14.88 -10.05
N GLN A 129 1.13 13.88 -10.72
CA GLN A 129 1.25 12.47 -10.32
C GLN A 129 2.71 11.99 -10.34
N MET A 130 3.45 12.29 -11.41
CA MET A 130 4.86 11.92 -11.53
C MET A 130 5.71 12.56 -10.43
N LYS A 131 5.46 13.84 -10.09
CA LYS A 131 6.13 14.54 -8.98
C LYS A 131 5.89 13.85 -7.65
N ARG A 132 4.66 13.41 -7.38
CA ARG A 132 4.32 12.69 -6.13
C ARG A 132 5.04 11.35 -6.05
N GLN A 133 5.08 10.59 -7.13
CA GLN A 133 5.83 9.33 -7.21
C GLN A 133 7.34 9.54 -7.03
N ALA A 134 7.86 10.68 -7.47
CA ALA A 134 9.27 11.00 -7.37
C ALA A 134 9.73 11.44 -5.96
N ARG A 135 8.81 11.75 -5.03
CA ARG A 135 9.15 12.18 -3.66
C ARG A 135 9.96 11.09 -2.95
N PHE A 136 11.23 11.38 -2.70
CA PHE A 136 12.17 10.42 -2.12
C PHE A 136 11.79 10.01 -0.70
N TYR A 137 11.22 10.95 0.08
CA TYR A 137 10.84 10.73 1.47
C TYR A 137 9.32 10.54 1.65
N ALA A 138 8.62 9.99 0.64
CA ALA A 138 7.16 9.86 0.65
C ALA A 138 6.58 9.20 1.92
N ASP A 139 7.28 8.21 2.50
CA ASP A 139 6.86 7.56 3.75
C ASP A 139 6.87 8.49 4.98
N LEU A 140 7.72 9.51 4.98
CA LEU A 140 7.76 10.55 6.02
C LEU A 140 6.78 11.69 5.72
N GLU A 141 6.32 11.79 4.48
CA GLU A 141 5.52 12.89 3.95
C GLU A 141 4.05 12.48 3.75
N ARG A 142 3.61 11.40 4.38
CA ARG A 142 2.26 10.84 4.23
C ARG A 142 1.16 11.82 4.57
N ALA A 143 1.34 12.70 5.55
CA ALA A 143 0.33 13.71 5.89
C ALA A 143 0.10 14.72 4.75
N ASP A 144 1.14 15.02 3.96
CA ASP A 144 1.02 15.86 2.77
C ASP A 144 0.33 15.12 1.62
N LEU A 145 0.54 13.81 1.51
CA LEU A 145 -0.01 12.96 0.45
C LEU A 145 -1.45 12.53 0.72
N PHE A 146 -1.82 12.40 1.99
CA PHE A 146 -3.12 11.95 2.48
C PHE A 146 -3.65 12.95 3.51
N PRO A 147 -4.17 14.11 3.07
CA PRO A 147 -4.61 15.18 3.97
C PRO A 147 -5.84 14.83 4.81
N GLN A 148 -6.59 13.79 4.45
CA GLN A 148 -7.72 13.28 5.23
C GLN A 148 -7.46 11.82 5.57
N GLN A 149 -7.46 11.50 6.86
CA GLN A 149 -7.20 10.14 7.37
C GLN A 149 -8.14 9.85 8.53
N THR A 150 -8.68 8.65 8.60
CA THR A 150 -9.54 8.18 9.70
C THR A 150 -9.25 6.73 10.02
N THR A 151 -8.97 6.42 11.30
CA THR A 151 -8.89 5.02 11.73
C THR A 151 -10.28 4.41 11.71
N ALA A 152 -10.54 3.56 10.72
CA ALA A 152 -11.84 2.93 10.54
C ALA A 152 -12.08 1.82 11.58
N GLY A 153 -11.01 1.13 11.99
CA GLY A 153 -11.06 0.08 12.99
C GLY A 153 -10.00 -0.99 12.82
N GLU A 154 -10.24 -2.12 13.47
CA GLU A 154 -9.47 -3.34 13.23
C GLU A 154 -10.06 -4.08 12.03
N ALA A 155 -9.17 -4.67 11.22
CA ALA A 155 -9.50 -5.43 10.02
C ALA A 155 -8.54 -6.63 9.89
N GLU A 156 -8.69 -7.35 8.78
CA GLU A 156 -7.77 -8.42 8.38
C GLU A 156 -7.41 -8.21 6.91
N TRP A 157 -6.15 -8.43 6.54
CA TRP A 157 -5.69 -8.43 5.16
C TRP A 157 -4.88 -9.71 4.93
N ASP A 158 -5.28 -10.54 3.96
CA ASP A 158 -4.66 -11.83 3.65
C ASP A 158 -4.39 -12.72 4.89
N GLY A 159 -5.34 -12.75 5.84
CA GLY A 159 -5.23 -13.56 7.06
C GLY A 159 -4.42 -12.91 8.19
N GLN A 160 -3.89 -11.69 7.99
CA GLN A 160 -3.13 -10.95 8.98
C GLN A 160 -3.96 -9.83 9.61
N ALA A 161 -3.98 -9.77 10.95
CA ALA A 161 -4.69 -8.73 11.68
C ALA A 161 -4.06 -7.34 11.42
N ALA A 162 -4.91 -6.37 11.09
CA ALA A 162 -4.50 -5.02 10.68
C ALA A 162 -5.36 -3.94 11.36
N TYR A 163 -4.84 -2.71 11.40
CA TYR A 163 -5.65 -1.51 11.51
C TYR A 163 -5.97 -1.01 10.11
N GLN A 164 -7.24 -0.68 9.86
CA GLN A 164 -7.68 -0.04 8.64
C GLN A 164 -7.67 1.47 8.83
N LEU A 165 -7.01 2.15 7.90
CA LEU A 165 -6.95 3.59 7.81
C LEU A 165 -7.60 4.03 6.49
N ASP A 166 -8.75 4.70 6.58
CA ASP A 166 -9.40 5.28 5.42
C ASP A 166 -8.74 6.63 5.13
N VAL A 167 -8.28 6.82 3.90
CA VAL A 167 -7.55 8.01 3.46
C VAL A 167 -8.16 8.61 2.19
N VAL A 168 -8.06 9.93 2.09
CA VAL A 168 -8.28 10.65 0.83
C VAL A 168 -6.95 11.27 0.44
N ASP A 169 -6.44 10.92 -0.74
CA ASP A 169 -5.21 11.50 -1.26
C ASP A 169 -5.42 12.94 -1.76
N VAL A 170 -4.33 13.61 -2.12
CA VAL A 170 -4.38 14.99 -2.64
C VAL A 170 -5.10 15.15 -3.98
N ASP A 171 -5.33 14.06 -4.72
CA ASP A 171 -6.12 14.05 -5.96
C ASP A 171 -7.60 13.77 -5.70
N GLY A 172 -7.98 13.49 -4.45
CA GLY A 172 -9.34 13.16 -4.05
C GLY A 172 -9.70 11.69 -4.22
N ASN A 173 -8.73 10.80 -4.44
CA ASN A 173 -8.98 9.36 -4.48
C ASN A 173 -9.19 8.84 -3.06
N GLU A 174 -10.25 8.05 -2.87
CA GLU A 174 -10.56 7.38 -1.61
C GLU A 174 -9.94 5.98 -1.59
N MET A 175 -9.16 5.70 -0.55
CA MET A 175 -8.46 4.44 -0.35
C MET A 175 -8.56 3.97 1.10
N SER A 176 -8.64 2.67 1.32
CA SER A 176 -8.40 2.01 2.60
C SER A 176 -6.96 1.48 2.61
N GLN A 177 -6.21 1.75 3.68
CA GLN A 177 -4.85 1.25 3.88
C GLN A 177 -4.81 0.35 5.12
N TYR A 178 -4.11 -0.78 5.02
CA TYR A 178 -4.07 -1.80 6.06
C TYR A 178 -2.69 -1.91 6.66
N PHE A 179 -2.57 -1.57 7.94
CA PHE A 179 -1.31 -1.61 8.70
C PHE A 179 -1.33 -2.77 9.68
N ALA A 180 -0.35 -3.67 9.56
CA ALA A 180 -0.23 -4.86 10.39
C ALA A 180 -0.21 -4.53 11.89
N LYS A 181 -1.08 -5.16 12.69
CA LYS A 181 -1.11 -4.95 14.15
C LYS A 181 0.13 -5.46 14.86
N GLU A 182 0.84 -6.43 14.30
CA GLU A 182 2.04 -7.02 14.91
C GLU A 182 3.30 -6.22 14.57
N THR A 183 3.50 -5.87 13.29
CA THR A 183 4.74 -5.24 12.82
C THR A 183 4.62 -3.73 12.62
N GLY A 184 3.41 -3.19 12.43
CA GLY A 184 3.18 -1.80 12.03
C GLY A 184 3.37 -1.54 10.53
N LEU A 185 3.77 -2.55 9.74
CA LEU A 185 4.02 -2.41 8.31
C LEU A 185 2.71 -2.26 7.51
N LEU A 186 2.75 -1.47 6.45
CA LEU A 186 1.67 -1.41 5.46
C LEU A 186 1.66 -2.73 4.68
N ILE A 187 0.54 -3.47 4.74
CA ILE A 187 0.44 -4.80 4.12
C ILE A 187 -0.58 -4.85 2.99
N GLY A 188 -1.42 -3.83 2.89
CA GLY A 188 -2.31 -3.71 1.76
C GLY A 188 -2.95 -2.34 1.64
N ALA A 189 -3.57 -2.12 0.50
CA ALA A 189 -4.45 -0.99 0.25
C ALA A 189 -5.51 -1.38 -0.78
N GLU A 190 -6.72 -0.83 -0.67
CA GLU A 190 -7.75 -0.99 -1.69
C GLU A 190 -8.52 0.31 -1.88
N GLY A 191 -9.10 0.50 -3.06
CA GLY A 191 -9.93 1.67 -3.33
C GLY A 191 -10.01 2.01 -4.80
N THR A 192 -10.43 3.24 -5.09
CA THR A 192 -10.53 3.73 -6.46
C THR A 192 -9.34 4.62 -6.78
N GLN A 193 -8.59 4.28 -7.82
CA GLN A 193 -7.49 5.09 -8.32
C GLN A 193 -7.82 5.64 -9.71
N THR A 194 -7.59 6.93 -9.92
CA THR A 194 -7.64 7.53 -11.26
C THR A 194 -6.37 7.17 -12.04
N THR A 195 -6.54 6.55 -13.21
CA THR A 195 -5.45 6.18 -14.12
C THR A 195 -5.64 6.84 -15.49
N GLU A 196 -4.68 6.68 -16.40
CA GLU A 196 -4.85 7.11 -17.81
C GLU A 196 -6.09 6.48 -18.48
N MET A 197 -6.51 5.30 -18.03
CA MET A 197 -7.70 4.61 -18.55
C MET A 197 -9.00 5.01 -17.83
N GLY A 198 -8.93 5.95 -16.88
CA GLY A 198 -10.03 6.39 -16.03
C GLY A 198 -9.94 5.82 -14.61
N ALA A 199 -11.02 6.02 -13.84
CA ALA A 199 -11.12 5.51 -12.47
C ALA A 199 -11.22 3.97 -12.48
N MET A 200 -10.36 3.32 -11.70
CA MET A 200 -10.30 1.86 -11.58
C MET A 200 -10.27 1.44 -10.11
N GLU A 201 -10.98 0.36 -9.78
CA GLU A 201 -10.85 -0.31 -8.49
C GLU A 201 -9.54 -1.10 -8.46
N VAL A 202 -8.74 -0.86 -7.43
CA VAL A 202 -7.44 -1.50 -7.21
C VAL A 202 -7.40 -2.13 -5.83
N ALA A 203 -6.76 -3.30 -5.73
CA ALA A 203 -6.37 -3.92 -4.47
C ALA A 203 -4.88 -4.24 -4.54
N ILE A 204 -4.12 -3.77 -3.57
CA ILE A 204 -2.66 -3.83 -3.53
C ILE A 204 -2.29 -4.64 -2.30
N THR A 205 -1.55 -5.74 -2.48
CA THR A 205 -0.91 -6.48 -1.40
C THR A 205 0.57 -6.13 -1.39
N ILE A 206 1.09 -5.75 -0.21
CA ILE A 206 2.46 -5.28 -0.01
C ILE A 206 3.12 -6.19 1.02
N GLY A 207 4.30 -6.71 0.71
CA GLY A 207 4.91 -7.72 1.57
C GLY A 207 6.40 -7.92 1.33
N ASP A 208 6.89 -9.00 1.93
CA ASP A 208 8.29 -9.43 1.85
C ASP A 208 9.26 -8.29 2.17
N TYR A 209 9.03 -7.62 3.30
CA TYR A 209 9.90 -6.53 3.72
C TYR A 209 11.29 -7.05 4.09
N GLU A 210 12.33 -6.46 3.49
CA GLU A 210 13.73 -6.77 3.77
C GLU A 210 14.51 -5.50 4.13
N GLU A 211 15.58 -5.66 4.92
CA GLU A 211 16.43 -4.54 5.36
C GLU A 211 17.49 -4.22 4.30
N PHE A 212 17.52 -2.95 3.88
CA PHE A 212 18.58 -2.39 3.03
C PHE A 212 19.05 -1.08 3.64
N GLY A 213 20.36 -0.92 3.85
CA GLY A 213 20.91 0.35 4.35
C GLY A 213 20.39 0.79 5.73
N GLY A 214 19.76 -0.10 6.50
CA GLY A 214 19.12 0.24 7.78
C GLY A 214 17.65 0.69 7.66
N VAL A 215 17.03 0.52 6.48
CA VAL A 215 15.62 0.79 6.23
C VAL A 215 14.94 -0.49 5.73
N LEU A 216 13.74 -0.80 6.22
CA LEU A 216 12.92 -1.87 5.64
C LEU A 216 12.24 -1.38 4.37
N ILE A 217 12.31 -2.20 3.31
CA ILE A 217 11.68 -1.94 2.02
C ILE A 217 10.86 -3.18 1.63
N ALA A 218 9.60 -2.97 1.23
CA ALA A 218 8.78 -4.05 0.69
C ALA A 218 9.39 -4.57 -0.61
N THR A 219 9.71 -5.86 -0.69
CA THR A 219 10.29 -6.46 -1.90
C THR A 219 9.26 -7.13 -2.79
N SER A 220 8.00 -7.17 -2.37
CA SER A 220 6.89 -7.73 -3.13
C SER A 220 5.69 -6.81 -3.10
N THR A 221 5.11 -6.53 -4.27
CA THR A 221 3.87 -5.78 -4.41
C THR A 221 3.03 -6.43 -5.51
N SER A 222 1.83 -6.91 -5.16
CA SER A 222 0.83 -7.35 -6.12
C SER A 222 -0.25 -6.28 -6.23
N THR A 223 -0.47 -5.77 -7.44
CA THR A 223 -1.53 -4.83 -7.77
C THR A 223 -2.59 -5.52 -8.61
N ASN A 224 -3.75 -5.74 -8.03
CA ASN A 224 -4.93 -6.28 -8.69
C ASN A 224 -5.79 -5.14 -9.22
N LEU A 225 -5.83 -4.98 -10.54
CA LEU A 225 -6.76 -4.11 -11.26
C LEU A 225 -8.10 -4.84 -11.36
N VAL A 226 -8.94 -4.70 -10.34
CA VAL A 226 -10.16 -5.50 -10.12
C VAL A 226 -11.10 -5.40 -11.33
N SER A 227 -11.30 -4.19 -11.84
CA SER A 227 -12.16 -3.91 -12.99
C SER A 227 -11.69 -4.55 -14.30
N MET A 228 -10.40 -4.88 -14.41
CA MET A 228 -9.79 -5.50 -15.60
C MET A 228 -9.46 -6.98 -15.41
N ALA A 229 -9.68 -7.54 -14.22
CA ALA A 229 -9.24 -8.90 -13.85
C ALA A 229 -7.77 -9.14 -14.20
N MET A 230 -6.92 -8.15 -13.95
CA MET A 230 -5.49 -8.17 -14.24
C MET A 230 -4.69 -7.97 -12.96
N GLU A 231 -3.66 -8.78 -12.79
CA GLU A 231 -2.69 -8.66 -11.70
C GLU A 231 -1.34 -8.23 -12.28
N ILE A 232 -0.69 -7.28 -11.62
CA ILE A 232 0.67 -6.85 -11.90
C ILE A 232 1.47 -7.10 -10.63
N ILE A 233 2.52 -7.92 -10.74
CA ILE A 233 3.40 -8.25 -9.62
C ILE A 233 4.72 -7.52 -9.85
N ALA A 234 5.15 -6.71 -8.88
CA ALA A 234 6.45 -6.08 -8.86
C ALA A 234 7.30 -6.71 -7.74
N THR A 235 8.55 -6.99 -8.05
CA THR A 235 9.52 -7.51 -7.09
C THR A 235 10.76 -6.63 -7.02
N ILE A 236 11.41 -6.58 -5.86
CA ILE A 236 12.72 -5.94 -5.68
C ILE A 236 13.75 -7.02 -5.42
N GLU A 237 14.83 -6.99 -6.19
CA GLU A 237 15.95 -7.92 -6.08
C GLU A 237 17.15 -7.30 -5.36
N SER A 238 17.34 -5.99 -5.49
CA SER A 238 18.40 -5.26 -4.78
C SER A 238 18.09 -3.79 -4.63
N VAL A 239 18.60 -3.22 -3.53
CA VAL A 239 18.62 -1.78 -3.28
C VAL A 239 20.02 -1.37 -2.87
N THR A 240 20.55 -0.35 -3.53
CA THR A 240 21.79 0.33 -3.14
C THR A 240 21.51 1.81 -2.91
N PHE A 241 22.33 2.45 -2.07
CA PHE A 241 22.12 3.83 -1.64
C PHE A 241 23.35 4.68 -1.93
N ASP A 242 23.09 5.98 -2.12
CA ASP A 242 24.10 7.03 -2.24
C ASP A 242 25.14 6.78 -3.35
N ASP A 243 24.72 6.08 -4.41
CA ASP A 243 25.53 5.64 -5.55
C ASP A 243 25.00 6.09 -6.92
N VAL A 244 23.90 6.83 -6.96
CA VAL A 244 23.25 7.25 -8.21
C VAL A 244 24.05 8.36 -8.89
N ASP A 245 24.47 8.13 -10.15
CA ASP A 245 25.03 9.18 -11.00
C ASP A 245 23.90 10.13 -11.48
N PRO A 246 23.94 11.43 -11.18
CA PRO A 246 22.91 12.38 -11.62
C PRO A 246 22.71 12.44 -13.15
N SER A 247 23.68 11.99 -13.95
CA SER A 247 23.55 11.97 -15.41
C SER A 247 22.46 11.00 -15.90
N VAL A 248 22.01 10.06 -15.08
CA VAL A 248 20.90 9.15 -15.46
C VAL A 248 19.58 9.88 -15.68
N PHE A 249 19.45 11.11 -15.17
CA PHE A 249 18.27 11.95 -15.30
C PHE A 249 18.36 12.92 -16.49
N GLU A 250 19.40 12.84 -17.32
CA GLU A 250 19.48 13.61 -18.55
C GLU A 250 18.41 13.10 -19.54
N PRO A 251 17.52 13.98 -20.04
CA PRO A 251 16.51 13.55 -21.01
C PRO A 251 17.16 13.08 -22.31
N SER A 252 16.49 12.16 -23.01
CA SER A 252 16.93 11.74 -24.33
C SER A 252 16.85 12.88 -25.35
N GLU A 253 17.53 12.74 -26.48
CA GLU A 253 17.42 13.72 -27.58
C GLU A 253 15.98 13.84 -28.11
N ALA A 254 15.20 12.75 -28.04
CA ALA A 254 13.79 12.77 -28.42
C ALA A 254 12.96 13.65 -27.47
N ILE A 255 13.24 13.58 -26.17
CA ILE A 255 12.58 14.46 -25.18
C ILE A 255 13.05 15.91 -25.32
N LYS A 256 14.35 16.15 -25.48
CA LYS A 256 14.88 17.51 -25.67
C LYS A 256 14.25 18.22 -26.88
N ALA A 257 13.97 17.48 -27.95
CA ALA A 257 13.31 18.02 -29.15
C ALA A 257 11.83 18.43 -28.94
N LEU A 258 11.20 18.01 -27.83
CA LEU A 258 9.82 18.37 -27.48
C LEU A 258 9.75 19.57 -26.53
N LEU A 259 10.87 20.01 -25.96
CA LEU A 259 10.92 21.13 -25.03
C LEU A 259 10.85 22.47 -25.79
N PRO A 260 10.23 23.50 -25.19
CA PRO A 260 10.28 24.85 -25.76
C PRO A 260 11.72 25.38 -25.82
N GLU A 261 12.04 26.14 -26.88
CA GLU A 261 13.33 26.83 -27.05
C GLU A 261 13.57 27.95 -26.02
#